data_AF-A0A7W9M6H0-F1
#
_entry.id   AF-A0A7W9M6H0-F1
#
_cell.length_a   1.000
_cell.length_b   1.000
_cell.length_c   1.000
_cell.angle_alpha   90.00
_cell.angle_beta   90.00
_cell.angle_gamma   90.00
#
_symmetry.space_group_name_H-M   'P 1'
#
loop_
_entity.id
_entity.type
_entity.pdbx_description
1 polymer ?
#
loop_
_entity_poly.entity_id
_entity_poly.type
_entity_poly.pdbx_seq_one_letter_code
_entity_poly.pdbx_strand_id
1 'polypeptide(L)'
;MSRRKNKKTTPKRDWSSLDARMISDDVDWLHALAAAGTRDEAWQAVLGLTALPHIARVVHESHLHLSRKHPASANSVRLRFGAEIAAARHTVKLLDDTGKLYDGVVADFTRIAEAHRATLGRFNDLAVMSRDGRLFTTSRVSDYNGALGDTPQRGQAGPHSHAYRLGLDMGESLPLILLHLGVLIPMEPVDVPLPDGEAPTERSMQAATFYRHSYEPEFPEALKDVLCVIESTVNTSLFIFSAYTQYFPGPVFRARLISTVHALRALAEIVERFPALAARPGMTAVQTLLNTPAAQYLISDAIRPLRNRCMHYGVPSHLTIQDTKSPDYGLVQATTDVTYESVVGNIDGTLNRLSEVLLDWRA
;
A
#
# COMPACT_ATOMS: atom_id res chain seq x y z
N MET A 1 -3.70 -29.39 -52.91
CA MET A 1 -4.59 -28.29 -52.46
C MET A 1 -4.64 -28.26 -50.94
N SER A 2 -3.86 -27.39 -50.28
CA SER A 2 -3.88 -27.22 -48.81
C SER A 2 -4.73 -26.00 -48.46
N ARG A 3 -5.91 -26.22 -47.87
CA ARG A 3 -6.80 -25.16 -47.38
C ARG A 3 -6.25 -24.63 -46.05
N ARG A 4 -5.55 -23.50 -46.08
CA ARG A 4 -5.26 -22.68 -44.88
C ARG A 4 -6.59 -22.21 -44.29
N LYS A 5 -6.97 -22.73 -43.12
CA LYS A 5 -8.06 -22.18 -42.31
C LYS A 5 -7.65 -20.80 -41.80
N ASN A 6 -8.24 -19.75 -42.35
CA ASN A 6 -8.20 -18.42 -41.76
C ASN A 6 -8.86 -18.46 -40.38
N LYS A 7 -8.06 -18.48 -39.31
CA LYS A 7 -8.55 -18.19 -37.97
C LYS A 7 -9.04 -16.75 -37.96
N LYS A 8 -10.36 -16.55 -37.97
CA LYS A 8 -10.97 -15.26 -37.64
C LYS A 8 -10.57 -14.93 -36.20
N THR A 9 -9.60 -14.04 -36.03
CA THR A 9 -9.27 -13.46 -34.73
C THR A 9 -10.38 -12.47 -34.38
N THR A 10 -11.17 -12.80 -33.37
CA THR A 10 -12.12 -11.85 -32.77
C THR A 10 -11.37 -10.58 -32.37
N PRO A 11 -11.91 -9.37 -32.62
CA PRO A 11 -11.28 -8.14 -32.17
C PRO A 11 -11.01 -8.21 -30.66
N LYS A 12 -9.78 -7.91 -30.24
CA LYS A 12 -9.46 -7.78 -28.82
C LYS A 12 -10.25 -6.60 -28.28
N ARG A 13 -10.98 -6.78 -27.17
CA ARG A 13 -11.61 -5.67 -26.48
C ARG A 13 -10.55 -4.67 -26.04
N ASP A 14 -10.82 -3.39 -26.27
CA ASP A 14 -9.97 -2.29 -25.85
C ASP A 14 -10.60 -1.63 -24.62
N TRP A 15 -9.84 -1.60 -23.53
CA TRP A 15 -10.23 -1.02 -22.25
C TRP A 15 -9.47 0.26 -21.93
N SER A 16 -8.78 0.87 -22.90
CA SER A 16 -7.88 2.01 -22.66
C SER A 16 -8.59 3.20 -21.99
N SER A 17 -9.84 3.51 -22.35
CA SER A 17 -10.61 4.56 -21.68
C SER A 17 -10.95 4.23 -20.23
N LEU A 18 -11.19 2.95 -19.93
CA LEU A 18 -11.45 2.49 -18.56
C LEU A 18 -10.16 2.55 -17.73
N ASP A 19 -9.03 2.10 -18.28
CA ASP A 19 -7.73 2.18 -17.62
C ASP A 19 -7.37 3.64 -17.26
N ALA A 20 -7.56 4.57 -18.21
CA ALA A 20 -7.33 5.99 -17.99
C ALA A 20 -8.23 6.57 -16.88
N ARG A 21 -9.49 6.14 -16.83
CA ARG A 21 -10.43 6.55 -15.78
C ARG A 21 -10.04 6.00 -14.40
N MET A 22 -9.62 4.72 -14.32
CA MET A 22 -9.12 4.12 -13.09
C MET A 22 -7.90 4.87 -12.54
N ILE A 23 -6.98 5.27 -13.42
CA ILE A 23 -5.81 6.08 -13.08
C ILE A 23 -6.27 7.46 -12.57
N SER A 24 -7.20 8.11 -13.27
CA SER A 24 -7.77 9.40 -12.85
C SER A 24 -8.33 9.34 -11.44
N ASP A 25 -9.19 8.36 -11.14
CA ASP A 25 -9.78 8.22 -9.81
C ASP A 25 -8.73 8.03 -8.72
N ASP A 26 -7.68 7.25 -8.98
CA ASP A 26 -6.58 7.05 -8.04
C ASP A 26 -5.83 8.37 -7.79
N VAL A 27 -5.59 9.17 -8.84
CA VAL A 27 -4.97 10.49 -8.70
C VAL A 27 -5.87 11.47 -7.95
N ASP A 28 -7.18 11.48 -8.23
CA ASP A 28 -8.13 12.35 -7.54
C ASP A 28 -8.22 12.04 -6.04
N TRP A 29 -8.17 10.75 -5.69
CA TRP A 29 -8.09 10.31 -4.30
C TRP A 29 -6.80 10.80 -3.61
N LEU A 30 -5.65 10.65 -4.27
CA LEU A 30 -4.37 11.14 -3.74
C LEU A 30 -4.34 12.67 -3.62
N HIS A 31 -4.94 13.39 -4.56
CA HIS A 31 -5.07 14.84 -4.51
C HIS A 31 -5.96 15.28 -3.34
N ALA A 32 -7.07 14.59 -3.09
CA ALA A 32 -7.92 14.84 -1.92
C ALA A 32 -7.21 14.56 -0.60
N LEU A 33 -6.42 13.48 -0.50
CA LEU A 33 -5.59 13.19 0.67
C LEU A 33 -4.57 14.31 0.93
N ALA A 34 -3.88 14.78 -0.12
CA ALA A 34 -2.93 15.88 0.00
C ALA A 34 -3.62 17.18 0.43
N ALA A 35 -4.75 17.52 -0.19
CA ALA A 35 -5.54 18.70 0.16
C ALA A 35 -6.05 18.64 1.61
N ALA A 36 -6.54 17.50 2.07
CA ALA A 36 -6.92 17.30 3.47
C ALA A 36 -5.74 17.56 4.42
N GLY A 37 -4.55 17.04 4.09
CA GLY A 37 -3.32 17.28 4.86
C GLY A 37 -2.89 18.75 4.88
N THR A 38 -3.13 19.53 3.83
CA THR A 38 -2.80 20.97 3.84
C THR A 38 -3.71 21.81 4.74
N ARG A 39 -4.87 21.28 5.14
CA ARG A 39 -5.82 21.99 6.00
C ARG A 39 -5.57 21.77 7.48
N ASP A 40 -4.78 20.75 7.84
CA ASP A 40 -4.43 20.43 9.21
C ASP A 40 -2.99 19.91 9.28
N GLU A 41 -2.11 20.76 9.82
CA GLU A 41 -0.68 20.46 9.98
C GLU A 41 -0.42 19.16 10.75
N ALA A 42 -1.29 18.79 11.70
CA ALA A 42 -1.14 17.57 12.48
C ALA A 42 -1.34 16.31 11.62
N TRP A 43 -2.20 16.39 10.60
CA TRP A 43 -2.46 15.29 9.67
C TRP A 43 -1.52 15.28 8.46
N GLN A 44 -0.91 16.41 8.12
CA GLN A 44 -0.08 16.55 6.91
C GLN A 44 0.99 15.46 6.80
N ALA A 45 1.79 15.27 7.85
CA ALA A 45 2.86 14.27 7.86
C ALA A 45 2.30 12.83 7.87
N VAL A 46 1.22 12.60 8.63
CA VAL A 46 0.58 11.28 8.77
C VAL A 46 0.10 10.79 7.41
N LEU A 47 -0.67 11.61 6.69
CA LEU A 47 -1.25 11.23 5.40
C LEU A 47 -0.16 10.96 4.36
N GLY A 48 0.87 11.80 4.31
CA GLY A 48 2.00 11.61 3.39
C GLY A 48 2.77 10.31 3.66
N LEU A 49 3.15 10.05 4.91
CA LEU A 49 3.94 8.87 5.28
C LEU A 49 3.16 7.56 5.13
N THR A 50 1.88 7.55 5.50
CA THR A 50 1.04 6.35 5.47
C THR A 50 0.56 5.99 4.06
N ALA A 51 0.37 6.99 3.19
CA ALA A 51 -0.03 6.76 1.79
C ALA A 51 1.16 6.58 0.83
N LEU A 52 2.40 6.85 1.28
CA LEU A 52 3.61 6.84 0.47
C LEU A 52 3.74 5.64 -0.51
N PRO A 53 3.60 4.37 -0.05
CA PRO A 53 3.81 3.24 -0.96
C PRO A 53 2.65 3.08 -1.96
N HIS A 54 1.45 3.60 -1.65
CA HIS A 54 0.33 3.67 -2.59
C HIS A 54 0.50 4.80 -3.61
N ILE A 55 1.04 5.96 -3.20
CA ILE A 55 1.41 7.04 -4.13
C ILE A 55 2.44 6.51 -5.14
N ALA A 56 3.50 5.86 -4.64
CA ALA A 56 4.53 5.26 -5.48
C ALA A 56 3.95 4.21 -6.45
N ARG A 57 3.01 3.38 -5.97
CA ARG A 57 2.28 2.42 -6.81
C ARG A 57 1.53 3.11 -7.95
N VAL A 58 0.72 4.14 -7.65
CA VAL A 58 -0.07 4.86 -8.66
C VAL A 58 0.85 5.50 -9.69
N VAL A 59 1.91 6.20 -9.28
CA VAL A 59 2.88 6.83 -10.20
C VAL A 59 3.53 5.79 -11.10
N HIS A 60 4.11 4.74 -10.51
CA HIS A 60 4.83 3.71 -11.26
C HIS A 60 3.92 2.96 -12.24
N GLU A 61 2.76 2.49 -11.78
CA GLU A 61 1.85 1.70 -12.61
C GLU A 61 1.21 2.54 -13.72
N SER A 62 0.91 3.81 -13.45
CA SER A 62 0.38 4.74 -14.45
C SER A 62 1.44 5.05 -15.51
N HIS A 63 2.69 5.30 -15.10
CA HIS A 63 3.81 5.48 -16.03
C HIS A 63 4.07 4.21 -16.85
N LEU A 64 4.00 3.03 -16.24
CA LEU A 64 4.15 1.75 -16.94
C LEU A 64 3.00 1.49 -17.91
N HIS A 65 1.77 1.89 -17.57
CA HIS A 65 0.64 1.85 -18.49
C HIS A 65 0.85 2.79 -19.68
N LEU A 66 1.23 4.04 -19.41
CA LEU A 66 1.55 5.03 -20.44
C LEU A 66 2.69 4.53 -21.36
N SER A 67 3.76 3.96 -20.79
CA SER A 67 4.89 3.39 -21.54
C SER A 67 4.46 2.28 -22.51
N ARG A 68 3.45 1.47 -22.13
CA ARG A 68 2.90 0.39 -22.96
C ARG A 68 2.00 0.90 -24.08
N LYS A 69 1.24 1.98 -23.85
CA LYS A 69 0.22 2.49 -24.77
C LYS A 69 0.70 3.65 -25.65
N HIS A 70 1.53 4.52 -25.09
CA HIS A 70 2.04 5.73 -25.71
C HIS A 70 3.53 5.93 -25.38
N PRO A 71 4.45 5.12 -25.94
CA PRO A 71 5.87 5.17 -25.59
C PRO A 71 6.53 6.56 -25.77
N ALA A 72 6.15 7.30 -26.80
CA ALA A 72 6.64 8.66 -27.03
C ALA A 72 6.24 9.63 -25.92
N SER A 73 4.99 9.52 -25.44
CA SER A 73 4.47 10.31 -24.32
C SER A 73 5.10 9.92 -22.98
N ALA A 74 5.40 8.63 -22.77
CA ALA A 74 6.11 8.21 -21.56
C ALA A 74 7.52 8.80 -21.51
N ASN A 75 8.23 8.86 -22.65
CA ASN A 75 9.57 9.45 -22.71
C ASN A 75 9.62 10.94 -22.36
N SER A 76 8.50 11.67 -22.45
CA SER A 76 8.42 13.07 -21.98
C SER A 76 8.11 13.21 -20.50
N VAL A 77 7.68 12.14 -19.81
CA VAL A 77 7.50 12.14 -18.36
C VAL A 77 8.79 11.67 -17.70
N ARG A 78 9.53 12.59 -17.09
CA ARG A 78 10.79 12.27 -16.40
C ARG A 78 10.53 11.95 -14.93
N LEU A 79 10.61 10.67 -14.57
CA LEU A 79 10.68 10.25 -13.16
C LEU A 79 12.12 10.40 -12.65
N ARG A 80 12.42 11.48 -11.90
CA ARG A 80 13.78 11.71 -11.35
C ARG A 80 14.19 10.63 -10.36
N PHE A 81 13.23 10.10 -9.62
CA PHE A 81 13.41 9.03 -8.64
C PHE A 81 12.76 7.72 -9.10
N GLY A 82 12.80 7.42 -10.41
CA GLY A 82 12.06 6.28 -10.97
C GLY A 82 12.41 4.92 -10.35
N ALA A 83 13.66 4.71 -9.93
CA ALA A 83 14.10 3.48 -9.27
C ALA A 83 13.56 3.37 -7.84
N GLU A 84 13.62 4.45 -7.08
CA GLU A 84 13.09 4.56 -5.71
C GLU A 84 11.57 4.45 -5.70
N ILE A 85 10.88 5.12 -6.64
CA ILE A 85 9.42 5.00 -6.83
C ILE A 85 9.04 3.55 -7.15
N ALA A 86 9.81 2.87 -8.01
CA ALA A 86 9.59 1.45 -8.27
C ALA A 86 9.79 0.60 -6.99
N ALA A 87 10.87 0.83 -6.25
CA ALA A 87 11.17 0.11 -5.02
C ALA A 87 10.10 0.36 -3.93
N ALA A 88 9.69 1.61 -3.71
CA ALA A 88 8.65 2.01 -2.76
C ALA A 88 7.29 1.39 -3.11
N ARG A 89 6.93 1.30 -4.40
CA ARG A 89 5.76 0.54 -4.83
C ARG A 89 5.82 -0.93 -4.36
N HIS A 90 6.99 -1.55 -4.43
CA HIS A 90 7.16 -2.96 -4.09
C HIS A 90 6.97 -3.22 -2.59
N THR A 91 7.16 -2.23 -1.72
CA THR A 91 7.00 -2.41 -0.27
C THR A 91 5.56 -2.72 0.13
N VAL A 92 4.57 -2.28 -0.67
CA VAL A 92 3.14 -2.62 -0.48
C VAL A 92 2.92 -4.15 -0.46
N LYS A 93 3.77 -4.91 -1.17
CA LYS A 93 3.66 -6.38 -1.23
C LYS A 93 4.20 -7.08 0.00
N LEU A 94 4.95 -6.37 0.85
CA LEU A 94 5.63 -6.93 2.03
C LEU A 94 6.42 -8.18 1.64
N LEU A 95 6.02 -9.34 2.18
CA LEU A 95 6.68 -10.62 1.97
C LEU A 95 6.19 -11.37 0.71
N ASP A 96 5.11 -10.90 0.07
CA ASP A 96 4.56 -11.47 -1.18
C ASP A 96 5.28 -10.93 -2.44
N ASP A 97 6.46 -10.31 -2.28
CA ASP A 97 7.26 -9.83 -3.41
C ASP A 97 8.15 -10.94 -3.96
N THR A 98 7.82 -11.41 -5.18
CA THR A 98 8.62 -12.38 -5.93
C THR A 98 10.07 -11.92 -6.18
N GLY A 99 10.33 -10.60 -6.12
CA GLY A 99 11.67 -10.04 -6.25
C GLY A 99 12.46 -9.94 -4.94
N LYS A 100 11.78 -9.97 -3.79
CA LYS A 100 12.38 -9.81 -2.46
C LYS A 100 11.54 -10.56 -1.40
N LEU A 101 11.91 -11.81 -1.18
CA LEU A 101 11.28 -12.69 -0.19
C LEU A 101 11.66 -12.26 1.25
N TYR A 102 11.12 -12.96 2.25
CA TYR A 102 11.36 -12.68 3.68
C TYR A 102 12.78 -12.27 4.06
N ASP A 103 13.80 -13.03 3.63
CA ASP A 103 15.18 -12.76 4.03
C ASP A 103 15.68 -11.41 3.51
N GLY A 104 15.22 -11.00 2.33
CA GLY A 104 15.54 -9.70 1.75
C GLY A 104 14.88 -8.56 2.51
N VAL A 105 13.62 -8.72 2.93
CA VAL A 105 12.89 -7.71 3.72
C VAL A 105 13.51 -7.57 5.12
N VAL A 106 13.85 -8.69 5.77
CA VAL A 106 14.53 -8.68 7.08
C VAL A 106 15.93 -8.07 6.98
N ALA A 107 16.66 -8.32 5.89
CA ALA A 107 17.95 -7.70 5.65
C ALA A 107 17.83 -6.17 5.46
N ASP A 108 16.80 -5.69 4.75
CA ASP A 108 16.52 -4.26 4.64
C ASP A 108 16.27 -3.62 6.00
N PHE A 109 15.45 -4.22 6.85
CA PHE A 109 15.20 -3.66 8.19
C PHE A 109 16.42 -3.72 9.10
N THR A 110 17.26 -4.74 8.98
CA THR A 110 18.53 -4.80 9.71
C THR A 110 19.42 -3.62 9.33
N ARG A 111 19.55 -3.37 8.02
CA ARG A 111 20.33 -2.27 7.46
C ARG A 111 19.75 -0.89 7.86
N ILE A 112 18.43 -0.71 7.78
CA ILE A 112 17.75 0.51 8.24
C ILE A 112 18.00 0.73 9.74
N ALA A 113 17.88 -0.31 10.57
CA ALA A 113 18.12 -0.23 12.01
C ALA A 113 19.56 0.19 12.34
N GLU A 114 20.55 -0.34 11.62
CA GLU A 114 21.96 0.05 11.76
C GLU A 114 22.18 1.51 11.35
N ALA A 115 21.61 1.93 10.23
CA ALA A 115 21.68 3.30 9.75
C ALA A 115 21.05 4.28 10.75
N HIS A 116 19.89 3.94 11.32
CA HIS A 116 19.24 4.70 12.39
C HIS A 116 20.10 4.80 13.63
N ARG A 117 20.71 3.71 14.09
CA ARG A 117 21.59 3.75 15.27
C ARG A 117 22.83 4.61 15.04
N ALA A 118 23.42 4.53 13.85
CA ALA A 118 24.57 5.35 13.46
C ALA A 118 24.20 6.84 13.32
N THR A 119 23.00 7.11 12.77
CA THR A 119 22.58 8.47 12.40
C THR A 119 21.77 9.15 13.49
N LEU A 120 20.81 8.55 14.17
CA LEU A 120 20.01 9.25 15.19
C LEU A 120 20.61 9.11 16.60
N GLY A 121 21.56 8.17 16.75
CA GLY A 121 22.21 7.85 18.00
C GLY A 121 21.44 6.82 18.81
N ARG A 122 22.16 6.04 19.61
CA ARG A 122 21.66 4.83 20.31
C ARG A 122 20.50 5.04 21.29
N PHE A 123 20.16 6.29 21.61
CA PHE A 123 19.14 6.63 22.62
C PHE A 123 17.81 7.09 22.00
N ASN A 124 17.78 7.43 20.71
CA ASN A 124 16.61 7.93 19.98
C ASN A 124 16.61 7.41 18.53
N ASP A 125 16.80 6.10 18.35
CA ASP A 125 16.94 5.47 17.04
C ASP A 125 15.60 5.06 16.40
N LEU A 126 14.48 5.42 17.03
CA LEU A 126 13.13 5.15 16.53
C LEU A 126 12.17 6.30 16.87
N ALA A 127 11.43 6.80 15.89
CA ALA A 127 10.22 7.58 16.13
C ALA A 127 9.00 6.69 15.89
N VAL A 128 8.02 6.74 16.79
CA VAL A 128 6.77 5.96 16.73
C VAL A 128 5.61 6.91 16.60
N MET A 129 4.77 6.72 15.58
CA MET A 129 3.56 7.51 15.36
C MET A 129 2.34 6.66 15.68
N SER A 130 1.59 7.06 16.71
CA SER A 130 0.49 6.24 17.25
C SER A 130 -0.69 7.05 17.77
N ARG A 131 -1.88 6.42 17.80
CA ARG A 131 -3.12 6.97 18.36
C ARG A 131 -3.94 5.85 19.00
N ASP A 132 -4.46 6.07 20.21
CA ASP A 132 -5.27 5.06 20.93
C ASP A 132 -4.57 3.69 21.02
N GLY A 133 -3.26 3.73 21.26
CA GLY A 133 -2.41 2.55 21.24
C GLY A 133 -2.15 1.95 19.85
N ARG A 134 -2.77 2.41 18.76
CA ARG A 134 -2.57 1.84 17.42
C ARG A 134 -1.38 2.47 16.72
N LEU A 135 -0.55 1.65 16.09
CA LEU A 135 0.59 2.11 15.31
C LEU A 135 0.16 2.54 13.91
N PHE A 136 0.60 3.72 13.47
CA PHE A 136 0.37 4.22 12.11
C PHE A 136 1.63 4.26 11.25
N THR A 137 2.78 4.50 11.88
CA THR A 137 4.09 4.27 11.26
C THR A 137 5.19 4.32 12.32
N THR A 138 6.39 3.88 11.96
CA THR A 138 7.63 4.24 12.66
C THR A 138 8.58 4.92 11.68
N SER A 139 9.62 5.60 12.17
CA SER A 139 10.65 6.16 11.31
C SER A 139 11.31 5.11 10.41
N ARG A 140 11.49 3.87 10.90
CA ARG A 140 12.07 2.76 10.12
C ARG A 140 11.10 2.21 9.08
N VAL A 141 9.81 2.12 9.42
CA VAL A 141 8.73 1.74 8.48
C VAL A 141 8.62 2.78 7.37
N SER A 142 8.70 4.07 7.70
CA SER A 142 8.70 5.16 6.71
C SER A 142 9.90 5.08 5.76
N ASP A 143 11.12 4.83 6.28
CA ASP A 143 12.31 4.66 5.45
C ASP A 143 12.23 3.43 4.53
N TYR A 144 11.67 2.33 5.03
CA TYR A 144 11.38 1.14 4.22
C TYR A 144 10.37 1.46 3.11
N ASN A 145 9.21 2.05 3.46
CA ASN A 145 8.14 2.36 2.52
C ASN A 145 8.53 3.40 1.47
N GLY A 146 9.40 4.34 1.82
CA GLY A 146 9.94 5.32 0.86
C GLY A 146 11.13 4.82 0.07
N ALA A 147 11.62 3.60 0.34
CA ALA A 147 12.88 3.08 -0.19
C ALA A 147 14.04 4.09 -0.05
N LEU A 148 14.07 4.84 1.07
CA LEU A 148 14.97 5.98 1.29
C LEU A 148 16.43 5.58 1.55
N GLY A 149 16.73 4.28 1.55
CA GLY A 149 18.08 3.74 1.64
C GLY A 149 18.70 3.85 3.03
N ASP A 150 20.04 3.96 3.06
CA ASP A 150 20.86 3.90 4.28
C ASP A 150 21.08 5.26 4.96
N THR A 151 20.32 6.28 4.56
CA THR A 151 20.57 7.64 5.03
C THR A 151 19.32 8.18 5.72
N PRO A 152 19.11 7.83 7.01
CA PRO A 152 18.02 8.38 7.80
C PRO A 152 18.09 9.89 7.74
N GLN A 153 16.98 10.52 7.36
CA GLN A 153 17.00 11.96 7.14
C GLN A 153 17.02 12.68 8.48
N ARG A 154 18.14 13.35 8.77
CA ARG A 154 18.23 14.31 9.88
C ARG A 154 17.72 15.68 9.44
N GLY A 155 17.02 16.35 10.35
CA GLY A 155 16.64 17.75 10.21
C GLY A 155 15.18 17.94 9.78
N GLN A 156 14.81 19.20 9.52
CA GLN A 156 13.44 19.55 9.15
C GLN A 156 13.11 19.07 7.73
N ALA A 157 11.88 18.58 7.55
CA ALA A 157 11.33 18.36 6.23
C ALA A 157 11.35 19.68 5.44
N GLY A 158 11.81 19.64 4.19
CA GLY A 158 11.90 20.83 3.36
C GLY A 158 12.50 20.55 1.99
N PRO A 159 12.64 21.56 1.11
CA PRO A 159 13.04 21.38 -0.29
C PRO A 159 14.35 20.62 -0.53
N HIS A 160 15.23 20.58 0.47
CA HIS A 160 16.51 19.87 0.40
C HIS A 160 16.45 18.43 0.90
N SER A 161 15.40 18.05 1.64
CA SER A 161 15.25 16.68 2.12
C SER A 161 14.97 15.74 0.94
N HIS A 162 15.53 14.54 0.98
CA HIS A 162 15.34 13.58 -0.10
C HIS A 162 13.89 13.05 -0.11
N ALA A 163 13.23 12.96 1.06
CA ALA A 163 11.83 12.55 1.16
C ALA A 163 10.89 13.60 0.53
N TYR A 164 11.17 14.89 0.75
CA TYR A 164 10.42 15.97 0.10
C TYR A 164 10.58 15.92 -1.42
N ARG A 165 11.81 15.76 -1.92
CA ARG A 165 12.07 15.71 -3.37
C ARG A 165 11.45 14.48 -4.04
N LEU A 166 11.44 13.33 -3.36
CA LEU A 166 10.73 12.14 -3.82
C LEU A 166 9.22 12.40 -3.90
N GLY A 167 8.63 12.96 -2.84
CA GLY A 167 7.21 13.33 -2.80
C GLY A 167 6.83 14.34 -3.91
N LEU A 168 7.66 15.36 -4.11
CA LEU A 168 7.49 16.35 -5.16
C LEU A 168 7.57 15.71 -6.56
N ASP A 169 8.52 14.80 -6.80
CA ASP A 169 8.64 14.11 -8.08
C ASP A 169 7.41 13.25 -8.41
N MET A 170 6.88 12.54 -7.41
CA MET A 170 5.63 11.80 -7.54
C MET A 170 4.45 12.74 -7.84
N GLY A 171 4.33 13.84 -7.09
CA GLY A 171 3.26 14.83 -7.24
C GLY A 171 3.29 15.57 -8.59
N GLU A 172 4.46 15.92 -9.10
CA GLU A 172 4.64 16.57 -10.41
C GLU A 172 4.40 15.61 -11.58
N SER A 173 4.68 14.31 -11.39
CA SER A 173 4.57 13.32 -12.46
C SER A 173 3.14 12.91 -12.77
N LEU A 174 2.26 12.80 -11.77
CA LEU A 174 0.86 12.35 -11.97
C LEU A 174 0.07 13.26 -12.94
N PRO A 175 0.09 14.60 -12.79
CA PRO A 175 -0.50 15.51 -13.75
C PRO A 175 -0.05 15.30 -15.19
N LEU A 176 1.26 15.13 -15.41
CA LEU A 176 1.84 14.94 -16.73
C LEU A 176 1.40 13.61 -17.35
N ILE A 177 1.33 12.54 -16.54
CA ILE A 177 0.83 11.24 -16.99
C ILE A 177 -0.64 11.35 -17.42
N LEU A 178 -1.50 11.99 -16.61
CA LEU A 178 -2.91 12.18 -16.95
C LEU A 178 -3.10 12.99 -18.23
N LEU A 179 -2.36 14.08 -18.40
CA LEU A 179 -2.37 14.90 -19.61
C LEU A 179 -2.05 14.05 -20.86
N HIS A 180 -1.03 13.19 -20.77
CA HIS A 180 -0.64 12.31 -21.86
C HIS A 180 -1.63 11.16 -22.12
N LEU A 181 -2.46 10.80 -21.15
CA LEU A 181 -3.58 9.87 -21.31
C LEU A 181 -4.85 10.56 -21.83
N GLY A 182 -4.83 11.88 -22.04
CA GLY A 182 -5.99 12.66 -22.47
C GLY A 182 -7.03 12.85 -21.38
N VAL A 183 -6.62 12.71 -20.11
CA VAL A 183 -7.47 12.91 -18.93
C VAL A 183 -7.23 14.31 -18.38
N LEU A 184 -8.32 15.05 -18.14
CA LEU A 184 -8.26 16.35 -17.50
C LEU A 184 -8.13 16.19 -15.99
N ILE A 185 -7.25 16.98 -15.38
CA ILE A 185 -7.08 17.02 -13.93
C ILE A 185 -8.16 17.96 -13.36
N PRO A 186 -8.91 17.57 -12.33
CA PRO A 186 -9.78 18.49 -11.62
C PRO A 186 -8.96 19.65 -11.06
N MET A 187 -9.38 20.89 -11.37
CA MET A 187 -8.71 22.10 -10.86
C MET A 187 -8.86 22.22 -9.34
N GLU A 188 -9.95 21.69 -8.77
CA GLU A 188 -10.23 21.72 -7.34
C GLU A 188 -10.33 20.29 -6.80
N PRO A 189 -9.65 19.98 -5.68
CA PRO A 189 -9.78 18.69 -5.04
C PRO A 189 -11.19 18.54 -4.47
N VAL A 190 -11.72 17.30 -4.48
CA VAL A 190 -12.94 16.98 -3.74
C VAL A 190 -12.67 17.22 -2.25
N ASP A 191 -13.50 18.04 -1.62
CA ASP A 191 -13.42 18.25 -0.18
C ASP A 191 -13.86 16.97 0.54
N VAL A 192 -12.90 16.30 1.18
CA VAL A 192 -13.11 15.12 2.03
C VAL A 192 -12.71 15.45 3.46
N PRO A 193 -13.56 15.16 4.47
CA PRO A 193 -13.20 15.35 5.87
C PRO A 193 -11.95 14.54 6.23
N LEU A 194 -11.19 15.05 7.20
CA LEU A 194 -10.13 14.28 7.84
C LEU A 194 -10.71 13.04 8.53
N PRO A 195 -9.91 11.98 8.71
CA PRO A 195 -10.33 10.83 9.48
C PRO A 195 -10.79 11.22 10.89
N ASP A 196 -11.78 10.51 11.41
CA ASP A 196 -12.30 10.76 12.75
C ASP A 196 -11.19 10.63 13.83
N GLY A 197 -11.28 11.51 14.84
CA GLY A 197 -10.36 11.56 15.98
C GLY A 197 -9.16 12.48 15.78
N GLU A 198 -8.29 12.54 16.79
CA GLU A 198 -7.05 13.33 16.72
C GLU A 198 -6.05 12.73 15.74
N ALA A 199 -5.10 13.52 15.26
CA ALA A 199 -3.99 13.01 14.47
C ALA A 199 -3.09 12.09 15.34
N PRO A 200 -2.52 11.02 14.77
CA PRO A 200 -1.47 10.24 15.43
C PRO A 200 -0.31 11.11 15.93
N THR A 201 0.10 10.87 17.17
CA THR A 201 1.19 11.62 17.81
C THR A 201 2.52 10.92 17.62
N GLU A 202 3.57 11.71 17.37
CA GLU A 202 4.94 11.21 17.28
C GLU A 202 5.58 11.15 18.67
N ARG A 203 6.27 10.04 18.96
CA ARG A 203 7.15 9.90 20.10
C ARG A 203 8.50 9.33 19.68
N SER A 204 9.56 10.11 19.87
CA SER A 204 10.94 9.63 19.74
C SER A 204 11.31 8.76 20.94
N MET A 205 11.93 7.61 20.68
CA MET A 205 12.38 6.66 21.70
C MET A 205 13.47 5.72 21.18
N GLN A 206 13.99 4.87 22.07
CA GLN A 206 14.90 3.80 21.70
C GLN A 206 14.13 2.58 21.17
N ALA A 207 14.54 2.03 20.04
CA ALA A 207 13.96 0.81 19.45
C ALA A 207 13.94 -0.36 20.46
N ALA A 208 15.05 -0.57 21.18
CA ALA A 208 15.13 -1.60 22.21
C ALA A 208 14.10 -1.43 23.34
N THR A 209 13.74 -0.18 23.68
CA THR A 209 12.71 0.10 24.69
C THR A 209 11.32 -0.19 24.15
N PHE A 210 11.06 0.17 22.89
CA PHE A 210 9.80 -0.14 22.22
C PHE A 210 9.62 -1.67 22.07
N TYR A 211 10.59 -2.36 21.50
CA TYR A 211 10.50 -3.79 21.21
C TYR A 211 10.66 -4.72 22.42
N ARG A 212 11.04 -4.22 23.59
CA ARG A 212 11.12 -5.04 24.81
C ARG A 212 9.78 -5.68 25.17
N HIS A 213 8.69 -4.97 24.87
CA HIS A 213 7.33 -5.38 25.22
C HIS A 213 6.47 -5.66 23.98
N SER A 214 6.97 -5.42 22.77
CA SER A 214 6.22 -5.65 21.54
C SER A 214 6.47 -7.03 20.94
N TYR A 215 5.39 -7.77 20.68
CA TYR A 215 5.38 -9.09 20.04
C TYR A 215 6.21 -10.13 20.83
N GLU A 216 6.56 -11.25 20.19
CA GLU A 216 7.37 -12.29 20.86
C GLU A 216 8.78 -11.77 21.19
N PRO A 217 9.28 -11.93 22.43
CA PRO A 217 10.65 -11.57 22.81
C PRO A 217 11.73 -12.26 21.96
N GLU A 218 11.46 -13.47 21.48
CA GLU A 218 12.35 -14.28 20.66
C GLU A 218 12.48 -13.78 19.22
N PHE A 219 11.60 -12.90 18.76
CA PHE A 219 11.68 -12.35 17.42
C PHE A 219 12.86 -11.39 17.27
N PRO A 220 13.63 -11.48 16.16
CA PRO A 220 14.65 -10.49 15.87
C PRO A 220 14.01 -9.12 15.63
N GLU A 221 14.75 -8.05 15.95
CA GLU A 221 14.30 -6.66 15.81
C GLU A 221 13.73 -6.36 14.42
N ALA A 222 14.41 -6.82 13.36
CA ALA A 222 13.96 -6.64 11.98
C ALA A 222 12.62 -7.33 11.67
N LEU A 223 12.29 -8.45 12.32
CA LEU A 223 10.96 -9.06 12.19
C LEU A 223 9.89 -8.23 12.93
N LYS A 224 10.24 -7.64 14.07
CA LYS A 224 9.33 -6.71 14.77
C LYS A 224 9.07 -5.44 13.95
N ASP A 225 10.07 -4.96 13.22
CA ASP A 225 9.90 -3.92 12.21
C ASP A 225 8.93 -4.36 11.08
N VAL A 226 9.04 -5.59 10.56
CA VAL A 226 8.07 -6.13 9.59
C VAL A 226 6.65 -6.15 10.15
N LEU A 227 6.47 -6.60 11.41
CA LEU A 227 5.17 -6.58 12.09
C LEU A 227 4.65 -5.14 12.27
N CYS A 228 5.53 -4.17 12.51
CA CYS A 228 5.17 -2.75 12.53
C CYS A 228 4.66 -2.27 11.16
N VAL A 229 5.23 -2.73 10.03
CA VAL A 229 4.69 -2.39 8.70
C VAL A 229 3.29 -2.97 8.51
N ILE A 230 3.09 -4.23 8.91
CA ILE A 230 1.80 -4.92 8.81
C ILE A 230 0.74 -4.14 9.61
N GLU A 231 1.03 -3.84 10.87
CA GLU A 231 0.13 -3.10 11.76
C GLU A 231 -0.17 -1.68 11.24
N SER A 232 0.87 -0.96 10.82
CA SER A 232 0.74 0.38 10.22
C SER A 232 -0.16 0.36 8.97
N THR A 233 0.01 -0.64 8.12
CA THR A 233 -0.75 -0.82 6.88
C THR A 233 -2.21 -1.15 7.15
N VAL A 234 -2.46 -2.03 8.12
CA VAL A 234 -3.81 -2.39 8.59
C VAL A 234 -4.51 -1.17 9.17
N ASN A 235 -3.88 -0.46 10.10
CA ASN A 235 -4.47 0.70 10.77
C ASN A 235 -4.68 1.87 9.80
N THR A 236 -3.76 2.12 8.88
CA THR A 236 -3.95 3.11 7.81
C THR A 236 -5.16 2.74 6.94
N SER A 237 -5.28 1.47 6.54
CA SER A 237 -6.39 1.02 5.70
C SER A 237 -7.74 1.05 6.42
N LEU A 238 -7.74 0.85 7.74
CA LEU A 238 -8.94 0.81 8.57
C LEU A 238 -9.41 2.19 9.03
N PHE A 239 -8.48 3.07 9.44
CA PHE A 239 -8.82 4.35 10.08
C PHE A 239 -8.61 5.56 9.16
N ILE A 240 -7.67 5.50 8.21
CA ILE A 240 -7.40 6.64 7.32
C ILE A 240 -8.14 6.46 6.00
N PHE A 241 -7.90 5.35 5.28
CA PHE A 241 -8.48 5.18 3.95
C PHE A 241 -9.99 4.96 3.96
N SER A 242 -10.53 4.35 5.02
CA SER A 242 -11.98 4.09 5.14
C SER A 242 -12.81 5.38 5.10
N ALA A 243 -12.30 6.49 5.66
CA ALA A 243 -12.95 7.80 5.65
C ALA A 243 -13.21 8.34 4.23
N TYR A 244 -12.47 7.84 3.23
CA TYR A 244 -12.55 8.26 1.84
C TYR A 244 -13.46 7.35 1.00
N THR A 245 -13.99 6.25 1.55
CA THR A 245 -14.74 5.22 0.80
C THR A 245 -15.95 5.79 0.07
N GLN A 246 -16.67 6.74 0.68
CA GLN A 246 -17.87 7.33 0.09
C GLN A 246 -17.56 8.24 -1.11
N TYR A 247 -16.36 8.83 -1.16
CA TYR A 247 -15.94 9.77 -2.20
C TYR A 247 -15.16 9.07 -3.31
N PHE A 248 -14.34 8.08 -2.94
CA PHE A 248 -13.43 7.38 -3.83
C PHE A 248 -13.54 5.85 -3.66
N PRO A 249 -14.72 5.25 -3.94
CA PRO A 249 -14.96 3.85 -3.64
C PRO A 249 -13.98 2.91 -4.35
N GLY A 250 -13.65 3.16 -5.62
CA GLY A 250 -12.69 2.36 -6.39
C GLY A 250 -11.25 2.45 -5.84
N PRO A 251 -10.64 3.65 -5.77
CA PRO A 251 -9.29 3.83 -5.23
C PRO A 251 -9.10 3.25 -3.83
N VAL A 252 -10.03 3.57 -2.93
CA VAL A 252 -9.99 3.10 -1.55
C VAL A 252 -10.15 1.58 -1.48
N PHE A 253 -11.07 1.00 -2.27
CA PHE A 253 -11.21 -0.45 -2.36
C PHE A 253 -9.91 -1.12 -2.81
N ARG A 254 -9.27 -0.63 -3.88
CA ARG A 254 -8.01 -1.19 -4.39
C ARG A 254 -6.91 -1.12 -3.34
N ALA A 255 -6.73 0.04 -2.69
CA ALA A 255 -5.72 0.22 -1.66
C ALA A 255 -5.96 -0.73 -0.47
N ARG A 256 -7.20 -0.79 0.04
CA ARG A 256 -7.56 -1.62 1.20
C ARG A 256 -7.48 -3.12 0.88
N LEU A 257 -7.90 -3.56 -0.30
CA LEU A 257 -7.75 -4.95 -0.73
C LEU A 257 -6.27 -5.36 -0.77
N ILE A 258 -5.44 -4.58 -1.46
CA ILE A 258 -3.99 -4.87 -1.59
C ILE A 258 -3.34 -4.94 -0.20
N SER A 259 -3.56 -3.92 0.64
CA SER A 259 -3.05 -3.87 2.02
C SER A 259 -3.45 -5.10 2.82
N THR A 260 -4.72 -5.49 2.77
CA THR A 260 -5.24 -6.61 3.57
C THR A 260 -4.67 -7.95 3.09
N VAL A 261 -4.64 -8.18 1.78
CA VAL A 261 -4.12 -9.44 1.22
C VAL A 261 -2.65 -9.61 1.54
N HIS A 262 -1.83 -8.57 1.39
CA HIS A 262 -0.40 -8.66 1.67
C HIS A 262 -0.09 -8.75 3.17
N ALA A 263 -0.87 -8.07 4.02
CA ALA A 263 -0.78 -8.23 5.47
C ALA A 263 -1.06 -9.69 5.91
N LEU A 264 -2.15 -10.29 5.41
CA LEU A 264 -2.50 -11.68 5.74
C LEU A 264 -1.44 -12.68 5.24
N ARG A 265 -0.96 -12.51 4.00
CA ARG A 265 0.08 -13.39 3.44
C ARG A 265 1.37 -13.30 4.23
N ALA A 266 1.79 -12.09 4.59
CA ALA A 266 2.97 -11.88 5.42
C ALA A 266 2.82 -12.54 6.81
N LEU A 267 1.66 -12.39 7.44
CA LEU A 267 1.38 -13.06 8.73
C LEU A 267 1.36 -14.58 8.61
N ALA A 268 0.78 -15.14 7.53
CA ALA A 268 0.80 -16.58 7.28
C ALA A 268 2.24 -17.10 7.16
N GLU A 269 3.09 -16.42 6.38
CA GLU A 269 4.49 -16.78 6.24
C GLU A 269 5.26 -16.67 7.57
N ILE A 270 5.00 -15.64 8.38
CA ILE A 270 5.60 -15.50 9.71
C ILE A 270 5.19 -16.68 10.62
N VAL A 271 3.90 -17.03 10.65
CA VAL A 271 3.44 -18.15 11.50
C VAL A 271 4.05 -19.48 11.06
N GLU A 272 4.12 -19.74 9.76
CA GLU A 272 4.75 -20.95 9.20
C GLU A 272 6.24 -21.03 9.51
N ARG A 273 6.93 -19.88 9.54
CA ARG A 273 8.39 -19.82 9.74
C ARG A 273 8.83 -19.96 11.19
N PHE A 274 7.93 -19.72 12.15
CA PHE A 274 8.21 -19.80 13.59
C PHE A 274 7.32 -20.83 14.32
N PRO A 275 7.33 -22.12 13.92
CA PRO A 275 6.44 -23.14 14.48
C PRO A 275 6.69 -23.40 15.97
N ALA A 276 7.92 -23.19 16.45
CA ALA A 276 8.28 -23.32 17.86
C ALA A 276 7.54 -22.31 18.76
N LEU A 277 7.04 -21.21 18.19
CA LEU A 277 6.31 -20.16 18.88
C LEU A 277 4.79 -20.26 18.68
N ALA A 278 4.28 -21.28 17.98
CA ALA A 278 2.87 -21.40 17.61
C ALA A 278 1.90 -21.35 18.82
N ALA A 279 2.33 -21.85 19.98
CA ALA A 279 1.54 -21.85 21.22
C ALA A 279 1.55 -20.49 21.97
N ARG A 280 2.34 -19.51 21.51
CA ARG A 280 2.34 -18.17 22.11
C ARG A 280 1.00 -17.47 21.84
N PRO A 281 0.48 -16.66 22.78
CA PRO A 281 -0.84 -16.04 22.66
C PRO A 281 -1.03 -15.24 21.35
N GLY A 282 -0.06 -14.39 20.98
CA GLY A 282 -0.16 -13.59 19.77
C GLY A 282 -0.12 -14.44 18.49
N MET A 283 0.77 -15.43 18.44
CA MET A 283 0.82 -16.41 17.34
C MET A 283 -0.48 -17.20 17.19
N THR A 284 -1.08 -17.63 18.31
CA THR A 284 -2.36 -18.34 18.33
C THR A 284 -3.50 -17.43 17.86
N ALA A 285 -3.53 -16.16 18.29
CA ALA A 285 -4.54 -15.19 17.87
C ALA A 285 -4.47 -14.91 16.36
N VAL A 286 -3.27 -14.72 15.81
CA VAL A 286 -3.05 -14.55 14.38
C VAL A 286 -3.44 -15.81 13.60
N GLN A 287 -3.01 -17.00 14.04
CA GLN A 287 -3.39 -18.26 13.39
C GLN A 287 -4.92 -18.45 13.39
N THR A 288 -5.59 -18.11 14.48
CA THR A 288 -7.05 -18.17 14.59
C THR A 288 -7.72 -17.23 13.58
N LEU A 289 -7.19 -16.01 13.41
CA LEU A 289 -7.67 -15.06 12.41
C LEU A 289 -7.44 -15.58 10.99
N LEU A 290 -6.24 -16.09 10.69
CA LEU A 290 -5.89 -16.64 9.39
C LEU A 290 -6.79 -17.82 9.01
N ASN A 291 -7.28 -18.59 9.97
CA ASN A 291 -8.18 -19.73 9.75
C ASN A 291 -9.65 -19.33 9.51
N THR A 292 -9.97 -18.04 9.51
CA THR A 292 -11.34 -17.58 9.26
C THR A 292 -11.70 -17.68 7.78
N PRO A 293 -12.98 -17.92 7.42
CA PRO A 293 -13.38 -18.00 6.02
C PRO A 293 -13.03 -16.75 5.21
N ALA A 294 -13.18 -15.56 5.80
CA ALA A 294 -12.84 -14.29 5.16
C ALA A 294 -11.34 -14.18 4.87
N ALA A 295 -10.48 -14.47 5.85
CA ALA A 295 -9.04 -14.43 5.67
C ALA A 295 -8.56 -15.46 4.63
N GLN A 296 -9.07 -16.70 4.72
CA GLN A 296 -8.76 -17.77 3.77
C GLN A 296 -9.17 -17.39 2.33
N TYR A 297 -10.36 -16.81 2.15
CA TYR A 297 -10.78 -16.28 0.86
C TYR A 297 -9.83 -15.20 0.33
N LEU A 298 -9.46 -14.23 1.16
CA LEU A 298 -8.60 -13.10 0.79
C LEU A 298 -7.14 -13.49 0.47
N ILE A 299 -6.64 -14.64 0.93
CA ILE A 299 -5.31 -15.12 0.54
C ILE A 299 -5.32 -16.22 -0.52
N SER A 300 -6.49 -16.76 -0.85
CA SER A 300 -6.66 -17.84 -1.83
C SER A 300 -6.23 -17.47 -3.25
N ASP A 301 -6.10 -18.48 -4.12
CA ASP A 301 -5.87 -18.24 -5.55
C ASP A 301 -7.10 -17.63 -6.26
N ALA A 302 -8.30 -17.75 -5.69
CA ALA A 302 -9.54 -17.25 -6.30
C ALA A 302 -9.56 -15.71 -6.38
N ILE A 303 -8.99 -15.02 -5.39
CA ILE A 303 -8.92 -13.55 -5.38
C ILE A 303 -7.74 -13.01 -6.20
N ARG A 304 -6.78 -13.85 -6.60
CA ARG A 304 -5.54 -13.45 -7.28
C ARG A 304 -5.78 -12.61 -8.53
N PRO A 305 -6.74 -12.93 -9.42
CA PRO A 305 -7.01 -12.09 -10.58
C PRO A 305 -7.47 -10.68 -10.19
N LEU A 306 -8.38 -10.55 -9.21
CA LEU A 306 -8.83 -9.26 -8.69
C LEU A 306 -7.69 -8.46 -8.07
N ARG A 307 -6.93 -9.07 -7.16
CA ARG A 307 -5.74 -8.45 -6.54
C ARG A 307 -4.79 -7.90 -7.60
N ASN A 308 -4.53 -8.66 -8.66
CA ASN A 308 -3.67 -8.23 -9.76
C ASN A 308 -4.27 -7.07 -10.57
N ARG A 309 -5.60 -6.87 -10.58
CA ARG A 309 -6.27 -5.70 -11.18
C ARG A 309 -6.22 -4.48 -10.27
N CYS A 310 -6.31 -4.69 -8.96
CA CYS A 310 -6.12 -3.61 -8.00
C CYS A 310 -4.66 -3.12 -8.03
N MET A 311 -3.69 -4.03 -8.16
CA MET A 311 -2.27 -3.69 -8.19
C MET A 311 -1.80 -3.06 -9.50
N HIS A 312 -2.34 -3.49 -10.65
CA HIS A 312 -1.82 -3.12 -11.97
C HIS A 312 -2.91 -2.62 -12.93
N TYR A 313 -2.66 -1.48 -13.57
CA TYR A 313 -3.50 -0.99 -14.68
C TYR A 313 -3.28 -1.79 -15.98
N GLY A 314 -4.26 -1.73 -16.87
CA GLY A 314 -4.28 -2.46 -18.14
C GLY A 314 -5.20 -3.66 -18.09
N VAL A 315 -6.52 -3.44 -18.09
CA VAL A 315 -7.55 -4.49 -18.07
C VAL A 315 -7.31 -5.45 -19.25
N PRO A 316 -7.18 -6.77 -19.02
CA PRO A 316 -6.91 -7.72 -20.08
C PRO A 316 -8.08 -7.82 -21.05
N SER A 317 -7.78 -7.93 -22.36
CA SER A 317 -8.80 -7.99 -23.41
C SER A 317 -9.72 -9.23 -23.34
N HIS A 318 -9.34 -10.25 -22.56
CA HIS A 318 -10.15 -11.46 -22.36
C HIS A 318 -11.18 -11.31 -21.24
N LEU A 319 -11.07 -10.30 -20.37
CA LEU A 319 -12.07 -10.04 -19.35
C LEU A 319 -13.35 -9.48 -19.97
N THR A 320 -14.49 -9.90 -19.40
CA THR A 320 -15.82 -9.39 -19.75
C THR A 320 -16.35 -8.61 -18.58
N ILE A 321 -16.35 -7.29 -18.71
CA ILE A 321 -17.00 -6.38 -17.76
C ILE A 321 -18.40 -6.12 -18.26
N GLN A 322 -19.41 -6.47 -17.47
CA GLN A 322 -20.82 -6.30 -17.82
C GLN A 322 -21.30 -4.86 -17.59
N ASP A 323 -20.83 -4.23 -16.51
CA ASP A 323 -21.22 -2.87 -16.15
C ASP A 323 -20.04 -2.08 -15.56
N THR A 324 -19.61 -1.04 -16.28
CA THR A 324 -18.55 -0.12 -15.84
C THR A 324 -19.05 0.98 -14.92
N LYS A 325 -20.36 1.04 -14.63
CA LYS A 325 -20.94 1.95 -13.62
C LYS A 325 -21.01 1.31 -12.24
N SER A 326 -20.88 0.00 -12.16
CA SER A 326 -20.77 -0.74 -10.91
C SER A 326 -19.50 -0.31 -10.12
N PRO A 327 -19.48 -0.49 -8.79
CA PRO A 327 -18.30 -0.24 -7.97
C PRO A 327 -17.05 -0.95 -8.51
N ASP A 328 -15.90 -0.28 -8.42
CA ASP A 328 -14.63 -0.68 -9.03
C ASP A 328 -14.78 -1.16 -10.49
N TYR A 329 -15.70 -0.51 -11.23
CA TYR A 329 -15.93 -0.74 -12.65
C TYR A 329 -16.39 -2.17 -12.99
N GLY A 330 -17.02 -2.87 -12.03
CA GLY A 330 -17.44 -4.26 -12.22
C GLY A 330 -16.25 -5.24 -12.30
N LEU A 331 -15.05 -4.83 -11.91
CA LEU A 331 -13.85 -5.68 -11.95
C LEU A 331 -13.97 -6.86 -10.99
N VAL A 332 -14.65 -6.70 -9.85
CA VAL A 332 -14.88 -7.80 -8.90
C VAL A 332 -15.60 -8.95 -9.60
N GLN A 333 -16.79 -8.69 -10.15
CA GLN A 333 -17.59 -9.70 -10.84
C GLN A 333 -16.92 -10.22 -12.12
N ALA A 334 -16.04 -9.43 -12.74
CA ALA A 334 -15.27 -9.87 -13.90
C ALA A 334 -14.10 -10.79 -13.54
N THR A 335 -13.70 -10.87 -12.27
CA THR A 335 -12.49 -11.57 -11.83
C THR A 335 -12.71 -12.58 -10.70
N THR A 336 -13.88 -12.58 -10.07
CA THR A 336 -14.27 -13.48 -8.98
C THR A 336 -15.72 -13.92 -9.13
N ASP A 337 -16.11 -14.94 -8.38
CA ASP A 337 -17.48 -15.47 -8.34
C ASP A 337 -18.35 -14.82 -7.25
N VAL A 338 -17.89 -13.72 -6.64
CA VAL A 338 -18.58 -13.04 -5.53
C VAL A 338 -18.90 -11.59 -5.86
N THR A 339 -19.75 -10.95 -5.05
CA THR A 339 -20.10 -9.54 -5.25
C THR A 339 -19.06 -8.59 -4.65
N TYR A 340 -19.05 -7.35 -5.12
CA TYR A 340 -18.25 -6.27 -4.54
C TYR A 340 -18.46 -6.14 -3.03
N GLU A 341 -19.72 -6.15 -2.58
CA GLU A 341 -20.11 -6.02 -1.18
C GLU A 341 -19.60 -7.17 -0.33
N SER A 342 -19.56 -8.39 -0.89
CA SER A 342 -18.98 -9.55 -0.20
C SER A 342 -17.48 -9.39 0.01
N VAL A 343 -16.74 -8.91 -0.99
CA VAL A 343 -15.31 -8.64 -0.85
C VAL A 343 -15.05 -7.51 0.14
N VAL A 344 -15.82 -6.43 0.08
CA VAL A 344 -15.75 -5.32 1.05
C VAL A 344 -16.02 -5.81 2.46
N GLY A 345 -17.06 -6.61 2.69
CA GLY A 345 -17.36 -7.19 4.00
C GLY A 345 -16.23 -8.08 4.53
N ASN A 346 -15.59 -8.86 3.65
CA ASN A 346 -14.41 -9.64 4.02
C ASN A 346 -13.21 -8.74 4.39
N ILE A 347 -12.96 -7.67 3.64
CA ILE A 347 -11.91 -6.68 3.94
C ILE A 347 -12.18 -6.02 5.29
N ASP A 348 -13.38 -5.47 5.50
CA ASP A 348 -13.75 -4.74 6.70
C ASP A 348 -13.67 -5.63 7.94
N GLY A 349 -14.28 -6.83 7.89
CA GLY A 349 -14.25 -7.78 9.00
C GLY A 349 -12.83 -8.24 9.34
N THR A 350 -11.98 -8.41 8.31
CA THR A 350 -10.59 -8.82 8.50
C THR A 350 -9.72 -7.70 9.05
N LEU A 351 -9.82 -6.48 8.51
CA LEU A 351 -9.03 -5.33 8.96
C LEU A 351 -9.33 -4.98 10.42
N ASN A 352 -10.61 -4.97 10.83
CA ASN A 352 -10.98 -4.75 12.21
C ASN A 352 -10.31 -5.77 13.14
N ARG A 353 -10.42 -7.07 12.82
CA ARG A 353 -9.82 -8.13 13.63
C ARG A 353 -8.30 -8.10 13.62
N LEU A 354 -7.68 -7.78 12.48
CA LEU A 354 -6.22 -7.64 12.39
C LEU A 354 -5.73 -6.50 13.28
N SER A 355 -6.44 -5.36 13.28
CA SER A 355 -6.08 -4.20 14.11
C SER A 355 -6.09 -4.56 15.60
N GLU A 356 -7.15 -5.22 16.08
CA GLU A 356 -7.22 -5.68 17.49
C GLU A 356 -6.14 -6.71 17.81
N VAL A 357 -5.98 -7.76 16.98
CA VAL A 357 -5.01 -8.82 17.23
C VAL A 357 -3.58 -8.26 17.25
N LEU A 358 -3.23 -7.34 16.35
CA LEU A 358 -1.90 -6.74 16.31
C LEU A 358 -1.66 -5.78 17.48
N LEU A 359 -2.68 -5.00 17.87
CA LEU A 359 -2.62 -4.16 19.07
C LEU A 359 -2.33 -5.00 20.30
N ASP A 360 -3.11 -6.05 20.53
CA ASP A 360 -2.98 -6.95 21.69
C ASP A 360 -1.65 -7.70 21.68
N TRP A 361 -1.15 -8.09 20.51
CA TRP A 361 0.13 -8.78 20.39
C TRP A 361 1.33 -7.85 20.63
N ARG A 362 1.19 -6.55 20.33
CA ARG A 362 2.24 -5.55 20.52
C ARG A 362 2.26 -4.96 21.94
N ALA A 363 1.17 -5.07 22.69
CA ALA A 363 1.04 -4.59 24.07
C ALA A 363 1.77 -5.50 25.06
#